data_AF-A0A3B9A193-F1
#
_entry.id   AF-A0A3B9A193-F1
#
_cell.length_a   1.000
_cell.length_b   1.000
_cell.length_c   1.000
_cell.angle_alpha   90.00
_cell.angle_beta   90.00
_cell.angle_gamma   90.00
#
_symmetry.space_group_name_H-M   'P 1'
#
loop_
_entity.id
_entity.type
_entity.pdbx_description
1 polymer ?
#
loop_
_entity_poly.entity_id
_entity_poly.type
_entity_poly.pdbx_seq_one_letter_code
_entity_poly.pdbx_strand_id
1 'polypeptide(L)'
;MSSPSILPPNWYEQDVVSAAQGLLGKRLVRLLDGQRISGLIVETEAYRGEEDLACHARAGYTPRTSVMYGPPGRAYVYFTYGMHWLLNVVCMAEGYPAAVLIRAIQPVEGIEIIARRRAGQPPQRWTDGPAKLTAALGIDGSLNGADLTTPSSGLWIEEAPLPEGAVIQQSARIGIERVPQPWKSIPWRFYLTWDSSIRQVNPVK
;
A
#
# COMPACT_ATOMS: atom_id res chain seq x y z
N MET A 1 21.93 -15.91 -3.38
CA MET A 1 20.84 -14.94 -3.12
C MET A 1 19.74 -15.26 -4.11
N SER A 2 18.58 -15.72 -3.64
CA SER A 2 17.44 -16.01 -4.51
C SER A 2 17.06 -14.73 -5.24
N SER A 3 16.85 -14.78 -6.56
CA SER A 3 16.34 -13.65 -7.34
C SER A 3 15.06 -13.13 -6.67
N PRO A 4 14.87 -11.80 -6.54
CA PRO A 4 13.66 -11.26 -5.95
C PRO A 4 12.43 -11.73 -6.75
N SER A 5 11.57 -12.49 -6.10
CA SER A 5 10.37 -13.05 -6.72
C SER A 5 9.25 -12.02 -6.64
N ILE A 6 8.74 -11.57 -7.78
CA ILE A 6 7.52 -10.76 -7.84
C ILE A 6 6.37 -11.60 -7.27
N LEU A 7 5.48 -10.98 -6.50
CA LEU A 7 4.30 -11.67 -5.99
C LEU A 7 3.41 -12.12 -7.16
N PRO A 8 3.09 -13.42 -7.27
CA PRO A 8 2.30 -13.94 -8.37
C PRO A 8 0.82 -13.53 -8.23
N PRO A 9 0.03 -13.54 -9.33
CA PRO A 9 -1.39 -13.15 -9.30
C PRO A 9 -2.22 -13.87 -8.22
N ASN A 10 -2.04 -15.18 -8.07
CA ASN A 10 -2.76 -16.01 -7.10
C ASN A 10 -2.46 -15.64 -5.63
N TRP A 11 -1.36 -14.93 -5.36
CA TRP A 11 -1.08 -14.42 -4.02
C TRP A 11 -2.09 -13.35 -3.59
N TYR A 12 -2.54 -12.53 -4.54
CA TYR A 12 -3.50 -11.45 -4.29
C TYR A 12 -4.96 -11.96 -4.20
N GLU A 13 -5.23 -13.17 -4.71
CA GLU A 13 -6.53 -13.83 -4.68
C GLU A 13 -6.82 -14.49 -3.31
N GLN A 14 -6.81 -13.66 -2.27
CA GLN A 14 -7.08 -14.08 -0.89
C GLN A 14 -7.89 -13.02 -0.15
N ASP A 15 -8.44 -13.36 1.02
CA ASP A 15 -9.16 -12.41 1.88
C ASP A 15 -8.32 -11.15 2.12
N VAL A 16 -8.92 -9.97 1.92
CA VAL A 16 -8.21 -8.68 1.94
C VAL A 16 -7.58 -8.37 3.29
N VAL A 17 -8.11 -8.91 4.40
CA VAL A 17 -7.52 -8.75 5.74
C VAL A 17 -6.25 -9.59 5.86
N SER A 18 -6.26 -10.81 5.33
CA SER A 18 -5.08 -11.67 5.23
C SER A 18 -4.03 -11.06 4.29
N ALA A 19 -4.44 -10.53 3.14
CA ALA A 19 -3.55 -9.83 2.22
C ALA A 19 -2.91 -8.59 2.87
N ALA A 20 -3.68 -7.80 3.62
CA ALA A 20 -3.16 -6.62 4.31
C ALA A 20 -2.05 -6.95 5.32
N GLN A 21 -2.23 -8.04 6.07
CA GLN A 21 -1.18 -8.57 6.97
C GLN A 21 0.00 -9.14 6.18
N GLY A 22 -0.26 -9.95 5.15
CA GLY A 22 0.74 -10.61 4.34
C GLY A 22 1.59 -9.66 3.51
N LEU A 23 1.10 -8.46 3.21
CA LEU A 23 1.87 -7.40 2.54
C LEU A 23 2.94 -6.78 3.44
N LEU A 24 2.81 -6.85 4.77
CA LEU A 24 3.82 -6.32 5.68
C LEU A 24 5.15 -7.05 5.49
N GLY A 25 6.23 -6.28 5.36
CA GLY A 25 7.58 -6.78 5.07
C GLY A 25 7.86 -7.03 3.59
N LYS A 26 6.84 -7.13 2.72
CA LYS A 26 7.05 -7.23 1.27
C LYS A 26 7.64 -5.93 0.73
N ARG A 27 8.33 -5.99 -0.41
CA ARG A 27 9.01 -4.82 -0.99
C ARG A 27 8.17 -4.21 -2.09
N LEU A 28 7.69 -2.98 -1.88
CA LEU A 28 7.08 -2.17 -2.94
C LEU A 28 8.20 -1.59 -3.82
N VAL A 29 8.11 -1.78 -5.12
CA VAL A 29 9.14 -1.35 -6.07
C VAL A 29 8.55 -0.43 -7.13
N ARG A 30 9.26 0.66 -7.40
CA ARG A 30 9.04 1.55 -8.54
C ARG A 30 10.30 1.60 -9.39
N LEU A 31 10.17 1.30 -10.69
CA LEU A 31 11.17 1.59 -11.71
C LEU A 31 10.71 2.79 -12.54
N LEU A 32 11.40 3.91 -12.41
CA LEU A 32 11.06 5.16 -13.09
C LEU A 32 12.32 5.72 -13.74
N ASP A 33 12.28 5.92 -15.05
CA ASP A 33 13.41 6.43 -15.85
C ASP A 33 14.70 5.62 -15.66
N GLY A 34 14.56 4.29 -15.60
CA GLY A 34 15.67 3.36 -15.35
C GLY A 34 16.20 3.35 -13.90
N GLN A 35 15.65 4.18 -13.02
CA GLN A 35 16.03 4.24 -11.61
C GLN A 35 15.06 3.45 -10.75
N ARG A 36 15.60 2.53 -9.94
CA ARG A 36 14.82 1.69 -9.03
C ARG A 36 14.73 2.35 -7.66
N ILE A 37 13.50 2.50 -7.17
CA ILE A 37 13.16 3.04 -5.85
C ILE A 37 12.34 1.96 -5.15
N SER A 38 12.64 1.65 -3.90
CA SER A 38 11.89 0.63 -3.17
C SER A 38 11.85 0.85 -1.68
N GLY A 39 10.91 0.19 -1.01
CA GLY A 39 10.87 0.09 0.43
C GLY A 39 10.04 -1.09 0.91
N LEU A 40 10.31 -1.54 2.13
CA LEU A 40 9.51 -2.56 2.79
C LEU A 40 8.18 -1.94 3.22
N ILE A 41 7.06 -2.61 2.94
CA ILE A 41 5.74 -2.17 3.37
C ILE A 41 5.64 -2.40 4.89
N VAL A 42 5.33 -1.34 5.64
CA VAL A 42 5.33 -1.38 7.12
C VAL A 42 4.00 -0.95 7.74
N GLU A 43 3.07 -0.45 6.93
CA GLU A 43 1.70 -0.13 7.37
C GLU A 43 0.72 -0.31 6.20
N THR A 44 -0.39 -0.97 6.46
CA THR A 44 -1.46 -1.28 5.50
C THR A 44 -2.85 -1.13 6.14
N GLU A 45 -3.88 -0.90 5.31
CA GLU A 45 -5.28 -0.96 5.72
C GLU A 45 -6.11 -1.80 4.75
N ALA A 46 -6.98 -2.66 5.27
CA ALA A 46 -7.91 -3.45 4.48
C ALA A 46 -9.24 -2.69 4.27
N TYR A 47 -9.75 -2.75 3.04
CA TYR A 47 -11.07 -2.26 2.65
C TYR A 47 -11.81 -3.36 1.90
N ARG A 48 -12.98 -3.76 2.41
CA ARG A 48 -13.62 -5.02 2.03
C ARG A 48 -15.03 -4.81 1.47
N GLY A 49 -15.12 -4.76 0.14
CA GLY A 49 -16.41 -4.87 -0.54
C GLY A 49 -17.31 -3.64 -0.40
N GLU A 50 -18.55 -3.80 -0.86
CA GLU A 50 -19.58 -2.76 -0.86
C GLU A 50 -20.20 -2.57 0.53
N GLU A 51 -20.17 -3.60 1.36
CA GLU A 51 -20.68 -3.59 2.74
C GLU A 51 -19.85 -2.68 3.65
N ASP A 52 -18.55 -2.58 3.40
CA ASP A 52 -17.64 -1.76 4.20
C ASP A 52 -17.88 -0.28 3.96
N LEU A 53 -18.53 0.37 4.92
CA LEU A 53 -18.86 1.79 4.81
C LEU A 53 -17.64 2.71 4.83
N ALA A 54 -16.42 2.21 5.04
CA ALA A 54 -15.19 2.98 4.80
C ALA A 54 -14.58 2.76 3.41
N CYS A 55 -15.00 1.71 2.69
CA CYS A 55 -14.52 1.36 1.36
C CYS A 55 -15.15 2.26 0.29
N HIS A 56 -14.39 2.57 -0.76
CA HIS A 56 -14.96 3.27 -1.92
C HIS A 56 -16.01 2.44 -2.64
N ALA A 57 -15.89 1.12 -2.60
CA ALA A 57 -16.83 0.21 -3.23
C ALA A 57 -18.24 0.26 -2.62
N ARG A 58 -18.44 0.87 -1.44
CA ARG A 58 -19.79 1.15 -0.90
C ARG A 58 -20.69 1.95 -1.85
N ALA A 59 -20.10 2.65 -2.81
CA ALA A 59 -20.82 3.38 -3.87
C ALA A 59 -21.21 2.49 -5.06
N GLY A 60 -20.91 1.19 -5.01
CA GLY A 60 -21.07 0.24 -6.11
C GLY A 60 -20.03 0.43 -7.22
N TYR A 61 -20.34 -0.13 -8.38
CA TYR A 61 -19.53 -0.01 -9.58
C TYR A 61 -19.67 1.39 -10.20
N THR A 62 -18.56 2.11 -10.27
CA THR A 62 -18.45 3.46 -10.84
C THR A 62 -17.18 3.55 -11.69
N PRO A 63 -16.99 4.57 -12.56
CA PRO A 63 -15.73 4.75 -13.27
C PRO A 63 -14.51 4.76 -12.35
N ARG A 64 -14.65 5.35 -11.15
CA ARG A 64 -13.58 5.40 -10.14
C ARG A 64 -13.32 4.03 -9.50
N THR A 65 -14.36 3.32 -9.08
CA THR A 65 -14.23 2.05 -8.36
C THR A 65 -14.03 0.85 -9.28
N SER A 66 -14.23 1.02 -10.60
CA SER A 66 -14.12 -0.04 -11.61
C SER A 66 -12.88 -0.91 -11.48
N VAL A 67 -11.71 -0.31 -11.21
CA VAL A 67 -10.44 -1.04 -11.02
C VAL A 67 -10.52 -2.04 -9.87
N MET A 68 -11.23 -1.73 -8.79
CA MET A 68 -11.39 -2.64 -7.65
C MET A 68 -12.16 -3.91 -8.01
N TYR A 69 -13.01 -3.88 -9.04
CA TYR A 69 -13.74 -5.05 -9.52
C TYR A 69 -12.93 -5.88 -10.53
N GLY A 70 -11.76 -5.40 -10.95
CA GLY A 70 -10.90 -6.11 -11.88
C GLY A 70 -10.13 -7.27 -11.22
N PRO A 71 -9.20 -7.88 -11.96
CA PRO A 71 -8.39 -8.98 -11.45
C PRO A 71 -7.58 -8.60 -10.19
N PRO A 72 -7.30 -9.55 -9.28
CA PRO A 72 -6.40 -9.32 -8.15
C PRO A 72 -4.98 -8.97 -8.62
N GLY A 73 -4.25 -8.19 -7.81
CA GLY A 73 -2.91 -7.72 -8.15
C GLY A 73 -2.89 -6.46 -9.03
N ARG A 74 -4.02 -5.76 -9.17
CA ARG A 74 -4.08 -4.45 -9.84
C ARG A 74 -3.79 -3.32 -8.85
N ALA A 75 -3.09 -2.29 -9.30
CA ALA A 75 -2.96 -1.05 -8.54
C ALA A 75 -4.25 -0.23 -8.66
N TYR A 76 -4.92 0.06 -7.55
CA TYR A 76 -5.99 1.05 -7.50
C TYR A 76 -5.43 2.37 -6.96
N VAL A 77 -5.21 3.32 -7.86
CA VAL A 77 -4.61 4.63 -7.56
C VAL A 77 -5.65 5.73 -7.75
N TYR A 78 -5.89 6.52 -6.70
CA TYR A 78 -6.88 7.59 -6.76
C TYR A 78 -6.37 8.89 -6.16
N PHE A 79 -6.91 9.99 -6.67
CA PHE A 79 -6.62 11.33 -6.18
C PHE A 79 -7.57 11.71 -5.03
N THR A 80 -7.04 12.36 -4.00
CA THR A 80 -7.79 12.81 -2.83
C THR A 80 -7.34 14.19 -2.36
N TYR A 81 -8.24 14.89 -1.66
CA TYR A 81 -8.04 16.23 -1.11
C TYR A 81 -7.46 17.26 -2.10
N GLY A 82 -7.64 17.06 -3.40
CA GLY A 82 -7.18 17.97 -4.45
C GLY A 82 -5.66 18.02 -4.65
N MET A 83 -4.88 17.17 -3.98
CA MET A 83 -3.41 17.29 -4.02
C MET A 83 -2.62 15.98 -3.84
N HIS A 84 -3.28 14.86 -3.54
CA HIS A 84 -2.58 13.63 -3.15
C HIS A 84 -3.07 12.39 -3.88
N TRP A 85 -2.13 11.54 -4.29
CA TRP A 85 -2.41 10.19 -4.82
C TRP A 85 -2.25 9.16 -3.72
N LEU A 86 -3.13 8.16 -3.69
CA LEU A 86 -3.05 7.03 -2.76
C LEU A 86 -2.97 5.73 -3.56
N LEU A 87 -2.11 4.81 -3.13
CA LEU A 87 -1.91 3.51 -3.77
C LEU A 87 -2.60 2.41 -2.97
N ASN A 88 -3.48 1.66 -3.64
CA ASN A 88 -4.09 0.45 -3.12
C ASN A 88 -3.76 -0.73 -4.03
N VAL A 89 -3.88 -1.94 -3.50
CA VAL A 89 -3.67 -3.21 -4.20
C VAL A 89 -4.98 -3.98 -4.18
N VAL A 90 -5.53 -4.30 -5.36
CA VAL A 90 -6.76 -5.08 -5.50
C VAL A 90 -6.50 -6.52 -5.07
N CYS A 91 -7.41 -7.08 -4.27
CA CYS A 91 -7.34 -8.43 -3.72
C CYS A 91 -8.70 -9.13 -3.87
N MET A 92 -8.73 -10.43 -3.55
CA MET A 92 -9.87 -11.33 -3.71
C MET A 92 -10.20 -11.61 -5.19
N ALA A 93 -11.18 -12.46 -5.43
CA ALA A 93 -11.57 -12.84 -6.78
C ALA A 93 -12.07 -11.64 -7.59
N GLU A 94 -11.85 -11.68 -8.91
CA GLU A 94 -12.40 -10.69 -9.83
C GLU A 94 -13.91 -10.53 -9.63
N GLY A 95 -14.38 -9.28 -9.68
CA GLY A 95 -15.75 -8.91 -9.37
C GLY A 95 -16.04 -8.64 -7.90
N TYR A 96 -15.16 -9.00 -6.96
CA TYR A 96 -15.31 -8.63 -5.54
C TYR A 96 -14.42 -7.42 -5.19
N PRO A 97 -14.99 -6.23 -4.93
CA PRO A 97 -14.23 -4.99 -4.88
C PRO A 97 -13.54 -4.78 -3.53
N ALA A 98 -12.43 -5.47 -3.31
CA ALA A 98 -11.60 -5.35 -2.11
C ALA A 98 -10.18 -4.89 -2.46
N ALA A 99 -9.61 -4.05 -1.61
CA ALA A 99 -8.25 -3.58 -1.80
C ALA A 99 -7.55 -3.27 -0.48
N VAL A 100 -6.22 -3.40 -0.49
CA VAL A 100 -5.34 -2.98 0.60
C VAL A 100 -4.73 -1.63 0.26
N LEU A 101 -4.95 -0.62 1.12
CA LEU A 101 -4.21 0.64 1.06
C LEU A 101 -2.80 0.42 1.60
N ILE A 102 -1.77 0.80 0.83
CA ILE A 102 -0.41 0.90 1.34
C ILE A 102 -0.27 2.26 2.02
N ARG A 103 0.08 2.26 3.31
CA ARG A 103 0.15 3.49 4.10
C ARG A 103 1.54 3.97 4.39
N ALA A 104 2.48 3.07 4.61
CA ALA A 104 3.85 3.46 4.86
C ALA A 104 4.82 2.40 4.35
N ILE A 105 6.00 2.87 3.97
CA ILE A 105 7.14 2.02 3.66
C ILE A 105 8.38 2.47 4.44
N GLN A 106 9.26 1.53 4.73
CA GLN A 106 10.64 1.78 5.15
C GLN A 106 11.51 1.78 3.86
N PRO A 107 12.06 2.92 3.44
CA PRO A 107 12.89 3.01 2.22
C PRO A 107 14.10 2.07 2.27
N VAL A 108 14.46 1.49 1.12
CA VAL A 108 15.59 0.56 0.94
C VAL A 108 16.44 0.92 -0.27
N GLU A 109 15.83 1.26 -1.41
CA GLU A 109 16.54 1.60 -2.66
C GLU A 109 16.10 3.01 -3.14
N GLY A 110 16.99 3.73 -3.81
CA GLY A 110 16.69 5.06 -4.36
C GLY A 110 16.48 6.14 -3.30
N ILE A 111 17.20 6.05 -2.17
CA ILE A 111 17.06 6.94 -1.01
C ILE A 111 17.29 8.41 -1.39
N GLU A 112 18.24 8.68 -2.27
CA GLU A 112 18.60 10.02 -2.75
C GLU A 112 17.49 10.60 -3.64
N ILE A 113 16.75 9.76 -4.37
CA ILE A 113 15.58 10.17 -5.17
C ILE A 113 14.43 10.53 -4.24
N ILE A 114 14.19 9.70 -3.22
CA ILE A 114 13.21 9.96 -2.17
C ILE A 114 13.54 11.28 -1.46
N ALA A 115 14.79 11.46 -1.03
CA ALA A 115 15.25 12.66 -0.33
C ALA A 115 15.02 13.93 -1.15
N ARG A 116 15.31 13.90 -2.47
CA ARG A 116 15.05 15.02 -3.38
C ARG A 116 13.55 15.31 -3.51
N ARG A 117 12.71 14.29 -3.70
CA ARG A 117 11.25 14.45 -3.82
C ARG A 117 10.57 14.88 -2.52
N ARG A 118 11.20 14.58 -1.39
CA ARG A 118 10.72 14.90 -0.04
C ARG A 118 11.59 15.96 0.63
N ALA A 119 12.24 16.81 -0.17
CA ALA A 119 13.10 17.88 0.33
C ALA A 119 12.36 18.77 1.35
N GLY A 120 13.08 19.15 2.40
CA GLY A 120 12.50 19.91 3.53
C GLY A 120 11.74 19.07 4.55
N GLN A 121 11.63 17.75 4.36
CA GLN A 121 11.11 16.82 5.37
C GLN A 121 12.25 15.98 5.97
N PRO A 122 12.20 15.69 7.28
CA PRO A 122 13.15 14.76 7.89
C PRO A 122 12.93 13.33 7.33
N PRO A 123 13.95 12.47 7.29
CA PRO A 123 13.85 11.10 6.76
C PRO A 123 12.66 10.29 7.31
N GLN A 124 12.37 10.47 8.59
CA GLN A 124 11.25 9.83 9.30
C GLN A 124 9.88 10.16 8.72
N ARG A 125 9.77 11.25 7.95
CA ARG A 125 8.53 11.74 7.35
C ARG A 125 8.49 11.60 5.83
N TRP A 126 9.45 10.90 5.23
CA TRP A 126 9.47 10.72 3.78
C TRP A 126 8.33 9.83 3.30
N THR A 127 8.04 8.75 4.05
CA THR A 127 7.15 7.66 3.62
C THR A 127 6.26 7.10 4.76
N ASP A 128 6.08 7.85 5.85
CA ASP A 128 5.18 7.55 6.99
C ASP A 128 3.70 7.94 6.71
N GLY A 129 3.23 7.77 5.48
CA GLY A 129 1.85 8.10 5.16
C GLY A 129 1.51 7.88 3.69
N PRO A 130 0.24 7.57 3.38
CA PRO A 130 -0.15 7.06 2.06
C PRO A 130 0.07 8.11 0.95
N ALA A 131 -0.17 9.39 1.23
CA ALA A 131 0.14 10.48 0.31
C ALA A 131 1.65 10.81 0.21
N LYS A 132 2.40 10.55 1.30
CA LYS A 132 3.83 10.85 1.37
C LYS A 132 4.62 9.81 0.58
N LEU A 133 4.26 8.53 0.71
CA LEU A 133 4.92 7.44 -0.01
C LEU A 133 4.70 7.55 -1.52
N THR A 134 3.50 7.88 -1.99
CA THR A 134 3.24 8.06 -3.43
C THR A 134 4.04 9.23 -3.99
N ALA A 135 4.14 10.34 -3.26
CA ALA A 135 5.00 11.47 -3.64
C ALA A 135 6.49 11.08 -3.65
N ALA A 136 6.96 10.29 -2.68
CA ALA A 136 8.34 9.80 -2.63
C ALA A 136 8.65 8.89 -3.83
N LEU A 137 7.73 8.01 -4.20
CA LEU A 137 7.90 7.03 -5.28
C LEU A 137 7.55 7.60 -6.65
N GLY A 138 6.93 8.77 -6.74
CA GLY A 138 6.46 9.32 -8.03
C GLY A 138 5.34 8.45 -8.61
N ILE A 139 4.37 8.10 -7.76
CA ILE A 139 3.16 7.38 -8.13
C ILE A 139 2.04 8.41 -8.32
N ASP A 140 1.40 8.34 -9.48
CA ASP A 140 0.26 9.19 -9.85
C ASP A 140 -0.84 8.38 -10.55
N GLY A 141 -1.88 9.07 -11.03
CA GLY A 141 -3.04 8.44 -11.66
C GLY A 141 -2.75 7.67 -12.94
N SER A 142 -1.59 7.85 -13.59
CA SER A 142 -1.21 7.06 -14.77
C SER A 142 -0.98 5.58 -14.45
N LEU A 143 -0.75 5.26 -13.17
CA LEU A 143 -0.57 3.89 -12.67
C LEU A 143 -1.87 3.25 -12.17
N ASN A 144 -3.02 3.92 -12.29
CA ASN A 144 -4.30 3.31 -11.94
C ASN A 144 -4.63 2.15 -12.91
N GLY A 145 -4.89 0.97 -12.37
CA GLY A 145 -5.08 -0.27 -13.12
C GLY A 145 -3.79 -1.02 -13.48
N ALA A 146 -2.61 -0.50 -13.09
CA ALA A 146 -1.33 -1.15 -13.37
C ALA A 146 -1.28 -2.59 -12.83
N ASP A 147 -0.66 -3.49 -13.59
CA ASP A 147 -0.39 -4.86 -13.16
C ASP A 147 0.80 -4.87 -12.19
N LEU A 148 0.58 -5.28 -10.94
CA LEU A 148 1.63 -5.39 -9.92
C LEU A 148 2.35 -6.75 -9.94
N THR A 149 1.88 -7.70 -10.76
CA THR A 149 2.42 -9.06 -10.85
C THR A 149 3.55 -9.16 -11.89
N THR A 150 3.84 -8.06 -12.58
CA THR A 150 4.88 -7.96 -13.60
C THR A 150 5.59 -6.60 -13.49
N PRO A 151 6.83 -6.45 -13.99
CA PRO A 151 7.54 -5.18 -13.94
C PRO A 151 7.11 -4.21 -15.06
N SER A 152 6.16 -4.59 -15.93
CA SER A 152 5.83 -3.89 -17.18
C SER A 152 5.36 -2.44 -17.00
N SER A 153 4.64 -2.16 -15.91
CA SER A 153 4.17 -0.82 -15.54
C SER A 153 5.24 0.03 -14.83
N GLY A 154 6.37 -0.60 -14.48
CA GLY A 154 7.36 -0.02 -13.58
C GLY A 154 6.89 0.08 -12.12
N LEU A 155 5.81 -0.60 -11.72
CA LEU A 155 5.33 -0.70 -10.34
C LEU A 155 4.95 -2.16 -10.02
N TRP A 156 5.56 -2.75 -9.00
CA TRP A 156 5.28 -4.13 -8.58
C TRP A 156 5.61 -4.36 -7.11
N ILE A 157 5.31 -5.55 -6.59
CA ILE A 157 5.65 -5.96 -5.22
C ILE A 157 6.46 -7.25 -5.26
N GLU A 158 7.57 -7.28 -4.53
CA GLU A 158 8.45 -8.44 -4.42
C GLU A 158 8.34 -9.10 -3.05
N GLU A 159 8.58 -10.41 -3.05
CA GLU A 159 8.91 -11.16 -1.86
C GLU A 159 10.14 -10.55 -1.15
N ALA A 160 10.03 -10.44 0.16
CA ALA A 160 11.12 -10.02 1.03
C ALA A 160 10.92 -10.64 2.42
N PRO A 161 12.02 -10.99 3.13
CA PRO A 161 11.92 -11.47 4.49
C PRO A 161 11.41 -10.33 5.40
N LEU A 162 10.57 -10.70 6.37
CA LEU A 162 10.23 -9.78 7.45
C LEU A 162 11.52 -9.38 8.21
N PRO A 163 11.66 -8.10 8.60
CA PRO A 163 12.78 -7.70 9.45
C PRO A 163 12.83 -8.50 10.75
N GLU A 164 14.05 -8.80 11.22
CA GLU A 164 14.24 -9.54 12.47
C GLU A 164 13.59 -8.80 13.64
N GLY A 165 12.87 -9.54 14.50
CA GLY A 165 12.16 -8.98 15.64
C GLY A 165 10.93 -8.14 15.30
N ALA A 166 10.49 -8.11 14.03
CA ALA A 166 9.27 -7.42 13.63
C ALA A 166 8.02 -8.16 14.12
N VAL A 167 7.14 -7.40 14.78
CA VAL A 167 5.84 -7.85 15.28
C VAL A 167 4.75 -7.07 14.57
N ILE A 168 3.73 -7.78 14.07
CA ILE A 168 2.54 -7.16 13.49
C ILE A 168 1.61 -6.71 14.62
N GLN A 169 1.23 -5.44 14.58
CA GLN A 169 0.19 -4.85 15.43
C GLN A 169 -1.03 -4.52 14.57
N GLN A 170 -2.19 -4.41 15.23
CA GLN A 170 -3.45 -4.04 14.57
C GLN A 170 -4.19 -2.95 15.33
N SER A 171 -4.95 -2.13 14.61
CA SER A 171 -5.80 -1.08 15.19
C SER A 171 -6.89 -0.64 14.21
N ALA A 172 -7.75 0.28 14.63
CA ALA A 172 -8.70 0.91 13.72
C ALA A 172 -7.97 1.68 12.59
N ARG A 173 -8.67 1.80 11.45
CA ARG A 173 -8.18 2.55 10.28
C ARG A 173 -8.17 4.06 10.56
N ILE A 174 -7.27 4.79 9.91
CA ILE A 174 -7.06 6.24 10.04
C ILE A 174 -7.90 7.00 9.02
N GLY A 175 -8.45 8.16 9.42
CA GLY A 175 -9.10 9.10 8.49
C GLY A 175 -10.53 8.69 8.12
N ILE A 176 -11.12 7.78 8.90
CA ILE A 176 -12.48 7.27 8.72
C ILE A 176 -13.39 7.63 9.91
N GLU A 177 -13.10 8.73 10.62
CA GLU A 177 -13.75 9.09 11.90
C GLU A 177 -15.27 9.31 11.77
N ARG A 178 -15.72 9.65 10.55
CA ARG A 178 -17.13 9.87 10.18
C ARG A 178 -17.86 8.60 9.75
N VAL A 179 -17.16 7.48 9.57
CA VAL A 179 -17.78 6.20 9.22
C VAL A 179 -18.54 5.67 10.46
N PRO A 180 -19.74 5.11 10.32
CA PRO A 180 -20.47 4.55 11.45
C PRO A 180 -19.89 3.22 11.95
N GLN A 181 -20.33 2.79 13.13
CA GLN A 181 -20.04 1.45 13.64
C GLN A 181 -20.76 0.38 12.79
N PRO A 182 -20.20 -0.85 12.68
CA PRO A 182 -18.94 -1.29 13.27
C PRO A 182 -17.69 -0.80 12.52
N TRP A 183 -17.82 -0.44 11.23
CA TRP A 183 -16.73 -0.18 10.28
C TRP A 183 -15.65 0.80 10.75
N LYS A 184 -16.01 1.75 11.62
CA LYS A 184 -15.08 2.68 12.25
C LYS A 184 -14.05 2.03 13.18
N SER A 185 -14.47 1.04 13.97
CA SER A 185 -13.63 0.48 15.05
C SER A 185 -13.01 -0.86 14.70
N ILE A 186 -13.38 -1.47 13.57
CA ILE A 186 -12.80 -2.74 13.13
C ILE A 186 -11.28 -2.61 12.99
N PRO A 187 -10.48 -3.53 13.58
CA PRO A 187 -9.03 -3.44 13.59
C PRO A 187 -8.39 -3.90 12.27
N TRP A 188 -8.75 -3.24 11.17
CA TRP A 188 -8.27 -3.56 9.81
C TRP A 188 -7.11 -2.68 9.35
N ARG A 189 -6.45 -1.97 10.26
CA ARG A 189 -5.14 -1.37 10.04
C ARG A 189 -4.07 -2.26 10.66
N PHE A 190 -3.03 -2.57 9.89
CA PHE A 190 -1.90 -3.39 10.33
C PHE A 190 -0.60 -2.62 10.17
N TYR A 191 0.31 -2.75 11.12
CA TYR A 191 1.62 -2.12 11.05
C TYR A 191 2.67 -2.91 11.80
N LEU A 192 3.92 -2.77 11.35
CA LEU A 192 5.05 -3.43 11.96
C LEU A 192 5.64 -2.60 13.11
N THR A 193 6.00 -3.29 14.19
CA THR A 193 6.81 -2.76 15.28
C THR A 193 8.03 -3.65 15.51
N TRP A 194 9.23 -3.08 15.48
CA TRP A 194 10.51 -3.74 15.79
C TRP A 194 11.44 -2.82 16.60
N ASP A 195 12.60 -3.27 17.09
CA ASP A 195 13.53 -2.41 17.85
C ASP A 195 13.86 -1.10 17.09
N SER A 196 13.77 0.06 17.76
CA SER A 196 13.90 1.37 17.11
C SER A 196 15.32 1.74 16.65
N SER A 197 16.35 0.99 17.04
CA SER A 197 17.75 1.23 16.66
C SER A 197 18.05 1.09 15.15
N ILE A 198 17.14 0.48 14.40
CA ILE A 198 17.26 0.18 12.95
C ILE A 198 16.20 0.89 12.09
N ARG A 199 15.41 1.80 12.67
CA ARG A 199 14.28 2.46 11.99
C ARG A 199 14.68 3.77 11.33
N GLN A 200 14.29 3.96 10.06
CA GLN A 200 14.25 5.31 9.48
C GLN A 200 12.85 5.91 9.52
N VAL A 201 11.77 5.12 9.62
CA VAL A 201 10.37 5.59 9.56
C VAL A 201 9.54 4.98 10.69
N ASN A 202 8.65 5.78 11.30
CA ASN A 202 7.68 5.30 12.29
C ASN A 202 6.26 5.36 11.70
N PRO A 203 5.42 4.32 11.89
CA PRO A 203 4.00 4.41 11.60
C PRO A 203 3.37 5.58 12.36
N VAL A 204 2.42 6.28 11.73
CA VAL A 204 1.69 7.36 12.41
C VAL A 204 0.78 6.73 13.44
N LYS A 205 0.92 7.16 14.70
CA LYS A 205 0.04 6.75 15.80
C LYS A 205 -1.40 7.18 15.52
#